data_AF-A0A2A5BPE3-F1
#
_entry.id   AF-A0A2A5BPE3-F1
#
_cell.length_a   1.000
_cell.length_b   1.000
_cell.length_c   1.000
_cell.angle_alpha   90.00
_cell.angle_beta   90.00
_cell.angle_gamma   90.00
#
_symmetry.space_group_name_H-M   'P 1'
#
loop_
_entity.id
_entity.type
_entity.pdbx_description
1 polymer ?
#
loop_
_entity_poly.entity_id
_entity_poly.type
_entity_poly.pdbx_seq_one_letter_code
_entity_poly.pdbx_strand_id
1 'polypeptide(L)' 'SGWWSCTIASQYIDLNHFREQDAKDKNFATEYYNKDIHRGALATPEFMRKILEG' A
#
# COMPACT_ATOMS: atom_id res chain seq x y z
N SER A 1 -13.86 -10.91 9.62
CA SER A 1 -12.55 -10.64 10.24
C SER A 1 -12.29 -9.14 10.43
N GLY A 2 -12.82 -8.25 9.58
CA GLY A 2 -12.51 -6.80 9.64
C GLY A 2 -11.19 -6.43 8.96
N TRP A 3 -10.48 -7.41 8.40
CA TRP A 3 -9.23 -7.24 7.68
C TRP A 3 -9.45 -7.58 6.20
N TRP A 4 -9.00 -6.68 5.32
CA TRP A 4 -9.12 -6.77 3.86
C TRP A 4 -7.75 -6.64 3.21
N SER A 5 -7.54 -7.36 2.11
CA SER A 5 -6.33 -7.29 1.28
C SER A 5 -6.66 -6.86 -0.15
N CYS A 6 -5.64 -6.37 -0.84
CA CYS A 6 -5.67 -6.05 -2.26
C CYS A 6 -4.35 -6.51 -2.89
N THR A 7 -4.38 -6.94 -4.15
CA THR A 7 -3.18 -7.27 -4.93
C THR A 7 -2.98 -6.20 -6.00
N ILE A 8 -1.78 -5.64 -6.07
CA ILE A 8 -1.39 -4.68 -7.11
C ILE A 8 -0.31 -5.33 -7.97
N ALA A 9 -0.41 -5.14 -9.28
CA ALA A 9 0.59 -5.60 -10.25
C ALA A 9 0.84 -4.49 -11.27
N SER A 10 2.08 -4.39 -11.76
CA SER A 10 2.46 -3.45 -12.81
C SER A 10 3.50 -4.09 -13.72
N GLN A 11 3.44 -3.75 -15.01
CA GLN A 11 4.46 -4.16 -16.00
C GLN A 11 5.67 -3.23 -16.01
N TYR A 12 5.53 -1.99 -15.53
CA TYR A 12 6.51 -0.92 -15.78
C TYR A 12 6.96 -0.19 -14.52
N ILE A 13 6.31 -0.41 -13.39
CA ILE A 13 6.52 0.37 -12.16
C ILE A 13 6.93 -0.56 -11.03
N ASP A 14 7.99 -0.19 -10.33
CA ASP A 14 8.34 -0.80 -9.05
C ASP A 14 7.29 -0.42 -7.99
N LEU A 15 6.55 -1.43 -7.54
CA LEU A 15 5.46 -1.26 -6.58
C LEU A 15 5.93 -1.16 -5.12
N ASN A 16 7.24 -1.35 -4.86
CA ASN A 16 7.80 -1.06 -3.53
C ASN A 16 7.89 0.45 -3.26
N HIS A 17 7.77 1.27 -4.30
CA HIS A 17 7.77 2.72 -4.22
C HIS A 17 6.47 3.27 -4.79
N PHE A 18 6.05 4.43 -4.25
CA PHE A 18 4.89 5.16 -4.74
C PHE A 18 5.20 6.65 -4.79
N ARG A 19 4.31 7.44 -5.41
CA ARG A 19 4.43 8.89 -5.53
C ARG A 19 4.16 9.56 -4.18
N GLU A 20 5.11 9.46 -3.25
CA GLU A 20 4.97 9.92 -1.87
C GLU A 20 4.63 11.40 -1.77
N GLN A 21 5.28 12.24 -2.57
CA GLN A 21 5.05 13.68 -2.58
C GLN A 21 3.65 14.02 -3.08
N ASP A 22 3.19 13.39 -4.17
CA ASP A 22 1.83 13.58 -4.69
C ASP A 22 0.77 13.12 -3.67
N ALA A 23 1.03 12.03 -2.94
CA ALA A 23 0.14 11.53 -1.90
C ALA A 23 0.09 12.47 -0.67
N LYS A 24 1.22 13.12 -0.36
CA LYS A 24 1.32 14.14 0.70
C LYS A 24 0.59 15.42 0.31
N ASP A 25 0.80 15.89 -0.92
CA ASP A 25 0.31 17.17 -1.43
C ASP A 25 -1.03 17.02 -2.19
N LYS A 26 -1.80 15.97 -1.89
CA LYS A 26 -3.07 15.68 -2.55
C LYS A 26 -4.04 16.87 -2.44
N ASN A 27 -4.64 17.25 -3.57
CA ASN A 27 -5.54 18.41 -3.66
C ASN A 27 -7.00 18.10 -3.27
N PHE A 28 -7.26 16.98 -2.61
CA PHE A 28 -8.60 16.53 -2.23
C PHE A 28 -8.63 15.96 -0.80
N ALA A 29 -9.76 16.14 -0.11
CA ALA A 29 -9.96 15.63 1.25
C ALA A 29 -10.16 14.10 1.26
N THR A 30 -9.72 13.45 2.34
CA THR A 30 -9.87 12.00 2.58
C THR A 30 -10.07 11.75 4.06
N GLU A 31 -10.92 10.78 4.41
CA GLU A 31 -11.19 10.40 5.80
C GLU A 31 -10.24 9.29 6.32
N TYR A 32 -9.71 8.47 5.40
CA TYR A 32 -8.87 7.32 5.74
C TYR A 32 -7.49 7.37 5.08
N TYR A 33 -7.45 7.62 3.77
CA TYR A 33 -6.21 7.58 3.00
C TYR A 33 -5.30 8.77 3.33
N ASN A 34 -4.02 8.52 3.58
CA ASN A 34 -2.94 9.51 3.54
C ASN A 34 -1.63 8.80 3.12
N LYS A 35 -0.54 9.55 2.93
CA LYS A 35 0.74 8.99 2.48
C LYS A 35 1.26 7.87 3.41
N ASP A 36 1.08 8.02 4.72
CA ASP A 36 1.63 7.11 5.72
C ASP A 36 0.79 5.83 5.80
N ILE A 37 -0.53 5.95 5.61
CA ILE A 37 -1.44 4.80 5.44
C ILE A 37 -1.10 4.02 4.17
N HIS A 38 -0.82 4.68 3.04
CA HIS A 38 -0.37 3.99 1.83
C HIS A 38 0.92 3.20 2.09
N ARG A 39 1.91 3.83 2.73
CA ARG A 39 3.17 3.18 3.09
C ARG A 39 2.93 1.97 4.00
N GLY A 40 2.08 2.12 5.01
CA GLY A 40 1.71 1.04 5.92
C GLY A 40 0.98 -0.12 5.22
N ALA A 41 0.15 0.17 4.21
CA ALA A 41 -0.57 -0.85 3.46
C ALA A 41 0.35 -1.76 2.62
N LEU A 42 1.58 -1.33 2.31
CA LEU A 42 2.58 -2.17 1.63
C LEU A 42 3.26 -3.15 2.59
N ALA A 43 3.13 -2.97 3.92
CA ALA A 43 3.69 -3.90 4.89
C ALA A 43 2.82 -5.17 4.95
N THR A 44 3.41 -6.29 4.54
CA THR A 44 2.72 -7.58 4.52
C THR A 44 2.81 -8.25 5.91
N PRO A 45 1.68 -8.62 6.54
CA PRO A 45 1.69 -9.35 7.81
C PRO A 45 2.46 -10.68 7.73
N GLU A 46 3.16 -11.05 8.81
CA GLU A 46 4.05 -12.23 8.83
C GLU A 46 3.34 -13.56 8.49
N PHE A 47 2.06 -13.72 8.83
CA PHE A 47 1.32 -14.93 8.47
C PHE A 47 1.11 -15.06 6.95
N MET A 48 1.05 -13.94 6.21
CA MET A 48 0.98 -13.94 4.75
C MET A 48 2.35 -14.12 4.12
N ARG A 49 3.39 -13.48 4.67
CA ARG A 49 4.77 -13.62 4.16
C ARG A 49 5.20 -15.08 4.11
N LYS A 50 4.89 -15.85 5.15
CA LYS A 50 5.12 -17.31 5.19
C LYS A 50 4.47 -18.09 4.05
N ILE A 51 3.41 -17.58 3.45
CA ILE A 51 2.65 -18.23 2.37
C ILE A 51 3.11 -17.72 1.00
N LEU A 52 3.43 -16.42 0.88
CA LEU A 52 3.72 -15.76 -0.40
C LEU A 52 5.21 -15.79 -0.77
N GLU A 53 6.11 -15.81 0.21
CA GLU A 53 7.56 -15.81 0.02
C GLU A 53 8.16 -17.22 0.15
N GLY A 54 7.30 -18.26 0.23
CA GLY A 54 7.68 -19.67 0.35
C GLY A 54 8.25 -20.26 -0.93
#